data_AF-A0A940KN19-F1
#
_entry.id   AF-A0A940KN19-F1
#
_cell.length_a   1.000
_cell.length_b   1.000
_cell.length_c   1.000
_cell.angle_alpha   90.00
_cell.angle_beta   90.00
_cell.angle_gamma   90.00
#
_symmetry.space_group_name_H-M   'P 1'
#
loop_
_entity.id
_entity.type
_entity.pdbx_description
1 polymer ?
#
loop_
_entity_poly.entity_id
_entity_poly.type
_entity_poly.pdbx_seq_one_letter_code
_entity_poly.pdbx_strand_id
1 'polypeptide(L)'
;MLQRTKGRILLALLVVTGMAGTSKNTTLSAGERTYCLGELKKSGSELISSLKKLSPGQLSFYSAGHNSSIQEHLYHLALTENLLHEKLRVAMKKPASLVERESVRYSDDQLLTLASSTGHSFFPDAALLSTTFTWPSPSLALESFKIIRAGQIRYIRNTTENLRNHIVRLGMGTIDCYQLLLIMFSHSNYHLQQIREIMSNAEFPHS
;
A
#
# COMPACT_ATOMS: atom_id res chain seq x y z
N MET A 1 57.42 -29.18 2.30
CA MET A 1 56.60 -28.60 1.21
C MET A 1 55.18 -29.21 1.16
N LEU A 2 54.39 -29.15 2.24
CA LEU A 2 53.13 -29.91 2.34
C LEU A 2 51.88 -29.08 2.70
N GLN A 3 51.86 -27.78 2.36
CA GLN A 3 50.74 -26.89 2.73
C GLN A 3 49.99 -26.25 1.55
N ARG A 4 50.44 -26.40 0.30
CA ARG A 4 49.81 -25.75 -0.87
C ARG A 4 48.78 -26.60 -1.62
N THR A 5 48.77 -27.92 -1.43
CA THR A 5 47.86 -28.85 -2.14
C THR A 5 46.49 -28.95 -1.46
N LYS A 6 46.41 -28.87 -0.13
CA LYS A 6 45.15 -28.98 0.62
C LYS A 6 44.19 -27.81 0.35
N GLY A 7 44.72 -26.59 0.18
CA GLY A 7 43.90 -25.40 -0.13
C GLY A 7 43.25 -25.45 -1.52
N ARG A 8 43.90 -26.07 -2.51
CA ARG A 8 43.33 -26.25 -3.86
C ARG A 8 42.27 -27.34 -3.89
N ILE A 9 42.41 -28.37 -3.07
CA ILE A 9 41.39 -29.43 -2.92
C ILE A 9 40.14 -28.88 -2.21
N LEU A 10 40.30 -28.01 -1.21
CA LEU A 10 39.16 -27.35 -0.55
C LEU A 10 38.40 -26.41 -1.50
N LEU A 11 39.11 -25.67 -2.36
CA LEU A 11 38.48 -24.79 -3.36
C LEU A 11 37.77 -25.58 -4.47
N ALA A 12 38.31 -26.74 -4.87
CA ALA A 12 37.68 -27.60 -5.88
C ALA A 12 36.43 -28.32 -5.35
N LEU A 13 36.38 -28.68 -4.06
CA LEU A 13 35.20 -29.27 -3.42
C LEU A 13 34.04 -28.27 -3.25
N LEU A 14 34.32 -26.98 -3.09
CA LEU A 14 33.29 -25.93 -3.00
C LEU A 14 32.60 -25.64 -4.35
N VAL A 15 33.26 -25.96 -5.47
CA VAL A 15 32.72 -25.77 -6.83
C VAL A 15 31.83 -26.94 -7.26
N VAL A 16 32.01 -28.14 -6.68
CA VAL A 16 31.24 -29.35 -7.05
C VAL A 16 29.91 -29.49 -6.28
N THR A 17 29.71 -28.77 -5.17
CA THR A 17 28.38 -28.61 -4.57
C THR A 17 27.54 -27.53 -5.27
N GLY A 18 27.72 -27.38 -6.58
CA GLY A 18 26.94 -26.54 -7.47
C GLY A 18 25.48 -26.98 -7.59
N MET A 19 24.77 -27.14 -6.47
CA MET A 19 23.43 -26.58 -6.36
C MET A 19 23.59 -25.06 -6.35
N ALA A 20 23.97 -24.50 -7.50
CA ALA A 20 23.53 -23.17 -7.86
C ALA A 20 22.01 -23.28 -7.91
N GLY A 21 21.37 -23.14 -6.75
CA GLY A 21 19.93 -23.02 -6.66
C GLY A 21 19.58 -21.95 -7.66
N THR A 22 18.81 -22.31 -8.68
CA THR A 22 18.27 -21.36 -9.63
C THR A 22 17.73 -20.23 -8.79
N SER A 23 18.32 -19.03 -8.88
CA SER A 23 17.76 -17.85 -8.25
C SER A 23 16.43 -17.61 -8.93
N LYS A 24 15.37 -18.32 -8.48
CA LYS A 24 14.02 -17.90 -8.74
C LYS A 24 14.01 -16.47 -8.23
N ASN A 25 13.85 -15.53 -9.14
CA ASN A 25 13.87 -14.11 -8.79
C ASN A 25 12.69 -13.90 -7.86
N THR A 26 12.96 -13.99 -6.55
CA THR A 26 11.97 -13.90 -5.49
C THR A 26 11.57 -12.46 -5.26
N THR A 27 12.24 -11.51 -5.91
CA THR A 27 11.98 -10.08 -5.84
C THR A 27 10.87 -9.68 -6.80
N LEU A 28 10.29 -8.49 -6.61
CA LEU A 28 9.35 -7.94 -7.58
C LEU A 28 9.96 -7.85 -8.98
N SER A 29 9.20 -8.27 -9.98
CA SER A 29 9.52 -8.03 -11.38
C SER A 29 9.62 -6.53 -11.68
N ALA A 30 10.32 -6.18 -12.76
CA ALA A 30 10.42 -4.80 -13.21
C ALA A 30 9.05 -4.18 -13.52
N GLY A 31 8.12 -4.96 -14.08
CA GLY A 31 6.75 -4.54 -14.38
C GLY A 31 5.96 -4.22 -13.11
N GLU A 32 5.91 -5.15 -12.14
CA GLU A 32 5.24 -4.94 -10.86
C GLU A 32 5.79 -3.71 -10.12
N ARG A 33 7.11 -3.57 -10.07
CA ARG A 33 7.77 -2.44 -9.43
C ARG A 33 7.40 -1.12 -10.09
N THR A 34 7.47 -1.07 -11.41
CA THR A 34 7.17 0.16 -12.18
C THR A 34 5.71 0.56 -12.02
N TYR A 35 4.81 -0.42 -12.11
CA TYR A 35 3.37 -0.21 -11.95
C TYR A 35 3.03 0.32 -10.56
N CYS A 36 3.40 -0.41 -9.50
CA CYS A 36 3.10 -0.01 -8.13
C CYS A 36 3.75 1.35 -7.77
N LEU A 37 4.99 1.59 -8.20
CA LEU A 37 5.65 2.88 -7.99
C LEU A 37 4.93 4.03 -8.70
N GLY A 38 4.44 3.79 -9.93
CA GLY A 38 3.67 4.76 -10.70
C GLY A 38 2.37 5.12 -10.00
N GLU A 39 1.58 4.12 -9.63
CA GLU A 39 0.26 4.31 -9.00
C GLU A 39 0.35 4.95 -7.60
N LEU A 40 1.35 4.57 -6.80
CA LEU A 40 1.60 5.21 -5.49
C LEU A 40 1.93 6.70 -5.64
N LYS A 41 2.76 7.05 -6.62
CA LYS A 41 3.12 8.46 -6.90
C LYS A 41 1.91 9.24 -7.41
N LYS A 42 1.21 8.69 -8.40
CA LYS A 42 0.07 9.32 -9.05
C LYS A 42 -1.02 9.64 -8.03
N SER A 43 -1.56 8.62 -7.38
CA SER A 43 -2.64 8.77 -6.39
C SER A 43 -2.26 9.71 -5.23
N GLY A 44 -1.03 9.62 -4.73
CA GLY A 44 -0.54 10.52 -3.68
C GLY A 44 -0.45 11.98 -4.15
N SER A 45 0.09 12.22 -5.35
CA SER A 45 0.22 13.57 -5.90
C SER A 45 -1.14 14.20 -6.22
N GLU A 46 -2.06 13.43 -6.78
CA GLU A 46 -3.40 13.91 -7.12
C GLU A 46 -4.17 14.32 -5.86
N LEU A 47 -4.18 13.48 -4.81
CA LEU A 47 -4.79 13.83 -3.53
C LEU A 47 -4.21 15.12 -2.95
N ILE A 48 -2.89 15.23 -2.84
CA ILE A 48 -2.23 16.43 -2.29
C ILE A 48 -2.61 17.67 -3.11
N SER A 49 -2.66 17.54 -4.43
CA SER A 49 -3.00 18.66 -5.32
C SER A 49 -4.46 19.11 -5.17
N SER A 50 -5.40 18.17 -5.03
CA SER A 50 -6.83 18.45 -4.85
C SER A 50 -7.12 19.20 -3.56
N LEU A 51 -6.32 18.99 -2.51
CA LEU A 51 -6.53 19.59 -1.19
C LEU A 51 -5.80 20.92 -0.99
N LYS A 52 -4.77 21.23 -1.78
CA LYS A 52 -3.82 22.33 -1.53
C LYS A 52 -4.45 23.72 -1.40
N LYS A 53 -5.60 23.95 -2.02
CA LYS A 53 -6.24 25.28 -2.10
C LYS A 53 -7.61 25.32 -1.42
N LEU A 54 -7.99 24.27 -0.72
CA LEU A 54 -9.31 24.23 -0.08
C LEU A 54 -9.29 25.06 1.21
N SER A 55 -10.31 25.91 1.36
CA SER A 55 -10.56 26.65 2.60
C SER A 55 -11.10 25.71 3.70
N PRO A 56 -11.06 26.12 4.98
CA PRO A 56 -11.68 25.35 6.06
C PRO A 56 -13.17 25.07 5.81
N GLY A 57 -13.91 26.03 5.23
CA GLY A 57 -15.32 25.84 4.87
C GLY A 57 -15.53 24.80 3.77
N GLN A 58 -14.64 24.77 2.77
CA GLN A 58 -14.65 23.77 1.70
C GLN A 58 -14.29 22.37 2.21
N LEU A 59 -13.34 22.26 3.14
CA LEU A 59 -12.92 20.99 3.74
C LEU A 59 -14.04 20.35 4.59
N SER A 60 -14.79 21.19 5.32
CA SER A 60 -15.87 20.75 6.20
C SER A 60 -17.26 20.73 5.53
N PHE A 61 -17.33 20.99 4.23
CA PHE A 61 -18.59 21.01 3.49
C PHE A 61 -19.18 19.59 3.37
N TYR A 62 -20.49 19.49 3.63
CA TYR A 62 -21.29 18.29 3.37
C TYR A 62 -22.22 18.55 2.20
N SER A 63 -22.01 17.84 1.09
CA SER A 63 -22.93 17.85 -0.05
C SER A 63 -24.14 16.96 0.22
N ALA A 64 -25.32 17.37 -0.26
CA ALA A 64 -26.52 16.53 -0.23
C ALA A 64 -26.24 15.14 -0.86
N GLY A 65 -26.62 14.07 -0.14
CA GLY A 65 -26.40 12.69 -0.58
C GLY A 65 -25.04 12.07 -0.21
N HIS A 66 -24.11 12.84 0.36
CA HIS A 66 -22.87 12.32 0.92
C HIS A 66 -22.94 12.33 2.46
N ASN A 67 -22.42 11.27 3.08
CA ASN A 67 -22.39 11.12 4.53
C ASN A 67 -21.07 11.59 5.17
N SER A 68 -20.16 12.16 4.37
CA SER A 68 -18.85 12.58 4.83
C SER A 68 -18.34 13.78 4.03
N SER A 69 -17.69 14.70 4.73
CA SER A 69 -16.99 15.87 4.21
C SER A 69 -15.60 15.52 3.65
N ILE A 70 -14.97 16.45 2.93
CA ILE A 70 -13.62 16.24 2.39
C ILE A 70 -12.60 16.00 3.51
N GLN A 71 -12.72 16.69 4.66
CA GLN A 71 -11.82 16.46 5.79
C GLN A 71 -11.96 15.05 6.36
N GLU A 72 -13.17 14.48 6.40
CA GLU A 72 -13.41 13.14 6.95
C GLU A 72 -12.85 12.07 6.02
N HIS A 73 -12.98 12.25 4.69
CA HIS A 73 -12.30 11.38 3.72
C HIS A 73 -10.77 11.42 3.90
N LEU A 74 -10.19 12.59 4.12
CA LEU A 74 -8.76 12.74 4.38
C LEU A 74 -8.35 12.04 5.68
N TYR A 75 -9.12 12.21 6.76
CA TYR A 75 -8.88 11.57 8.04
C TYR A 75 -8.93 10.05 7.96
N HIS A 76 -9.97 9.52 7.32
CA HIS A 76 -10.11 8.10 7.05
C HIS A 76 -8.93 7.56 6.25
N LEU A 77 -8.55 8.27 5.18
CA LEU A 77 -7.45 7.85 4.32
C LEU A 77 -6.12 7.84 5.07
N ALA A 78 -5.81 8.88 5.85
CA ALA A 78 -4.59 8.94 6.65
C ALA A 78 -4.53 7.84 7.73
N LEU A 79 -5.66 7.55 8.39
CA LEU A 79 -5.76 6.45 9.36
C LEU A 79 -5.54 5.09 8.69
N THR A 80 -6.23 4.85 7.57
CA THR A 80 -6.13 3.60 6.80
C THR A 80 -4.71 3.38 6.29
N GLU A 81 -4.08 4.43 5.76
CA GLU A 81 -2.71 4.35 5.24
C GLU A 81 -1.71 3.95 6.35
N ASN A 82 -1.83 4.54 7.54
CA ASN A 82 -1.01 4.18 8.70
C ASN A 82 -1.21 2.70 9.11
N LEU A 83 -2.47 2.26 9.23
CA LEU A 83 -2.79 0.91 9.66
C LEU A 83 -2.28 -0.14 8.67
N LEU A 84 -2.51 0.06 7.37
CA LEU A 84 -2.08 -0.87 6.33
C LEU A 84 -0.56 -0.85 6.16
N HIS A 85 0.09 0.31 6.31
CA HIS A 85 1.55 0.38 6.32
C HIS A 85 2.15 -0.41 7.48
N GLU A 86 1.54 -0.34 8.67
CA GLU A 86 1.98 -1.13 9.81
C GLU A 86 1.77 -2.63 9.59
N LYS A 87 0.62 -3.04 9.01
CA LYS A 87 0.39 -4.45 8.62
C LYS A 87 1.44 -4.94 7.62
N LEU A 88 1.79 -4.12 6.62
CA LEU A 88 2.88 -4.41 5.69
C LEU A 88 4.20 -4.61 6.45
N ARG A 89 4.57 -3.67 7.32
CA ARG A 89 5.81 -3.72 8.10
C ARG A 89 5.88 -4.95 9.00
N VAL A 90 4.78 -5.34 9.62
CA VAL A 90 4.69 -6.54 10.47
C VAL A 90 4.79 -7.81 9.64
N ALA A 91 4.12 -7.89 8.50
CA ALA A 91 4.15 -9.07 7.64
C ALA A 91 5.53 -9.27 6.98
N MET A 92 6.21 -8.19 6.59
CA MET A 92 7.57 -8.26 6.05
C MET A 92 8.61 -8.75 7.08
N LYS A 93 8.35 -8.61 8.38
CA LYS A 93 9.22 -9.15 9.45
C LYS A 93 9.05 -10.65 9.68
N LYS A 94 7.94 -11.25 9.24
CA LYS A 94 7.71 -12.70 9.36
C LYS A 94 8.50 -13.43 8.27
N PRO A 95 8.88 -14.70 8.48
CA PRO A 95 9.47 -15.50 7.41
C PRO A 95 8.54 -15.59 6.20
N ALA A 96 9.09 -15.54 4.99
CA ALA A 96 8.35 -15.84 3.77
C ALA A 96 7.77 -17.27 3.84
N SER A 97 6.52 -17.44 3.39
CA SER A 97 5.79 -18.71 3.47
C SER A 97 5.13 -19.05 2.13
N LEU A 98 5.70 -20.04 1.43
CA LEU A 98 5.11 -20.59 0.21
C LEU A 98 3.76 -21.27 0.50
N VAL A 99 3.66 -21.96 1.64
CA VAL A 99 2.42 -22.62 2.08
C VAL A 99 1.31 -21.62 2.30
N GLU A 100 1.59 -20.49 2.98
CA GLU A 100 0.57 -19.46 3.14
C GLU A 100 0.26 -18.73 1.82
N ARG A 101 1.22 -18.64 0.89
CA ARG A 101 0.99 -18.05 -0.43
C ARG A 101 -0.04 -18.83 -1.25
N GLU A 102 -0.14 -20.14 -1.08
CA GLU A 102 -1.17 -20.97 -1.72
C GLU A 102 -2.60 -20.62 -1.27
N SER A 103 -2.75 -19.90 -0.16
CA SER A 103 -4.06 -19.42 0.34
C SER A 103 -4.50 -18.07 -0.25
N VAL A 104 -3.64 -17.39 -1.01
CA VAL A 104 -4.00 -16.16 -1.73
C VAL A 104 -4.86 -16.53 -2.94
N ARG A 105 -6.10 -16.02 -2.97
CA ARG A 105 -7.11 -16.41 -3.97
C ARG A 105 -7.37 -15.38 -5.05
N TYR A 106 -7.14 -14.10 -4.78
CA TYR A 106 -7.38 -13.04 -5.74
C TYR A 106 -6.17 -12.83 -6.63
N SER A 107 -6.40 -12.68 -7.94
CA SER A 107 -5.41 -12.07 -8.82
C SER A 107 -5.28 -10.57 -8.50
N ASP A 108 -4.19 -9.96 -8.97
CA ASP A 108 -3.99 -8.53 -8.81
C ASP A 108 -5.12 -7.72 -9.45
N ASP A 109 -5.55 -8.06 -10.66
CA ASP A 109 -6.63 -7.36 -11.38
C ASP A 109 -7.98 -7.50 -10.69
N GLN A 110 -8.29 -8.69 -10.16
CA GLN A 110 -9.51 -8.91 -9.39
C GLN A 110 -9.51 -8.05 -8.12
N LEU A 111 -8.36 -8.00 -7.45
CA LEU A 111 -8.20 -7.24 -6.22
C LEU A 111 -8.26 -5.73 -6.47
N LEU A 112 -7.69 -5.23 -7.57
CA LEU A 112 -7.83 -3.83 -7.99
C LEU A 112 -9.28 -3.47 -8.30
N THR A 113 -9.99 -4.34 -9.04
CA THR A 113 -11.42 -4.14 -9.37
C THR A 113 -12.29 -4.09 -8.12
N LEU A 114 -12.02 -5.00 -7.17
CA LEU A 114 -12.67 -4.97 -5.86
C LEU A 114 -12.33 -3.64 -5.15
N ALA A 115 -11.05 -3.32 -5.01
CA ALA A 115 -10.57 -2.14 -4.28
C ALA A 115 -11.20 -0.82 -4.76
N SER A 116 -11.44 -0.70 -6.07
CA SER A 116 -12.08 0.45 -6.67
C SER A 116 -13.61 0.51 -6.49
N SER A 117 -14.27 -0.62 -6.20
CA SER A 117 -15.74 -0.68 -6.16
C SER A 117 -16.33 -0.65 -4.75
N THR A 118 -15.66 -1.22 -3.75
CA THR A 118 -16.31 -1.43 -2.44
C THR A 118 -15.78 -0.61 -1.28
N GLY A 119 -14.80 0.29 -1.47
CA GLY A 119 -14.34 1.36 -0.55
C GLY A 119 -14.00 0.94 0.90
N HIS A 120 -14.99 0.41 1.61
CA HIS A 120 -15.03 0.00 3.00
C HIS A 120 -15.07 -1.54 3.20
N SER A 121 -15.48 -2.35 2.20
CA SER A 121 -15.61 -3.82 2.38
C SER A 121 -14.28 -4.59 2.47
N PHE A 122 -13.13 -3.94 2.27
CA PHE A 122 -11.81 -4.58 2.42
C PHE A 122 -11.44 -4.88 3.86
N PHE A 123 -12.03 -4.13 4.80
CA PHE A 123 -11.48 -4.04 6.14
C PHE A 123 -12.56 -4.23 7.21
N PRO A 124 -12.53 -5.34 7.96
CA PRO A 124 -13.43 -5.60 9.07
C PRO A 124 -12.95 -4.90 10.35
N ASP A 125 -11.84 -4.16 10.27
CA ASP A 125 -11.24 -3.48 11.39
C ASP A 125 -12.16 -2.31 11.76
N ALA A 126 -12.75 -2.37 12.95
CA ALA A 126 -13.70 -1.37 13.42
C ALA A 126 -13.09 0.05 13.41
N ALA A 127 -11.75 0.16 13.53
CA ALA A 127 -11.05 1.43 13.38
C ALA A 127 -11.18 2.04 11.98
N LEU A 128 -11.28 1.21 10.94
CA LEU A 128 -11.48 1.64 9.54
C LEU A 128 -12.97 1.80 9.17
N LEU A 129 -13.87 1.37 10.05
CA LEU A 129 -15.31 1.65 9.95
C LEU A 129 -15.72 2.83 10.85
N SER A 130 -14.77 3.37 11.61
CA SER A 130 -15.00 4.48 12.52
C SER A 130 -15.29 5.75 11.73
N THR A 131 -16.43 6.38 12.04
CA THR A 131 -16.75 7.75 11.64
C THR A 131 -16.18 8.78 12.62
N THR A 132 -15.51 8.32 13.67
CA THR A 132 -14.82 9.18 14.65
C THR A 132 -13.32 9.17 14.39
N PHE A 133 -12.77 10.36 14.14
CA PHE A 133 -11.37 10.53 13.76
C PHE A 133 -10.58 11.18 14.89
N THR A 134 -9.38 10.68 15.16
CA THR A 134 -8.49 11.18 16.22
C THR A 134 -7.49 12.23 15.75
N TRP A 135 -7.65 12.73 14.52
CA TRP A 135 -6.74 13.72 13.94
C TRP A 135 -6.97 15.11 14.54
N PRO A 136 -5.91 15.82 15.00
CA PRO A 136 -6.09 17.17 15.55
C PRO A 136 -6.40 18.23 14.49
N SER A 137 -6.00 18.01 13.24
CA SER A 137 -6.31 18.90 12.12
C SER A 137 -6.16 18.21 10.76
N PRO A 138 -6.78 18.76 9.68
CA PRO A 138 -6.59 18.27 8.31
C PRO A 138 -5.13 18.32 7.85
N SER A 139 -4.38 19.34 8.27
CA SER A 139 -2.97 19.49 7.89
C SER A 139 -2.10 18.37 8.46
N LEU A 140 -2.33 17.96 9.71
CA LEU A 140 -1.57 16.87 10.35
C LEU A 140 -1.95 15.51 9.76
N ALA A 141 -3.21 15.29 9.43
CA ALA A 141 -3.63 14.08 8.71
C ALA A 141 -2.97 13.98 7.33
N LEU A 142 -2.96 15.08 6.57
CA LEU A 142 -2.29 15.15 5.26
C LEU A 142 -0.78 14.94 5.38
N GLU A 143 -0.15 15.50 6.42
CA GLU A 143 1.27 15.29 6.69
C GLU A 143 1.59 13.82 6.97
N SER A 144 0.80 13.17 7.82
CA SER A 144 0.95 11.74 8.10
C SER A 144 0.83 10.90 6.84
N PHE A 145 -0.21 11.15 6.02
CA PHE A 145 -0.38 10.48 4.73
C PHE A 145 0.86 10.67 3.83
N LYS A 146 1.39 11.89 3.71
CA LYS A 146 2.58 12.20 2.91
C LYS A 146 3.81 11.43 3.37
N ILE A 147 4.04 11.35 4.67
CA ILE A 147 5.18 10.63 5.25
C ILE A 147 5.11 9.14 4.90
N ILE A 148 3.96 8.52 5.12
CA ILE A 148 3.76 7.10 4.84
C ILE A 148 3.89 6.81 3.35
N ARG A 149 3.25 7.61 2.50
CA ARG A 149 3.32 7.45 1.05
C ARG A 149 4.75 7.58 0.52
N ALA A 150 5.51 8.56 1.02
CA ALA A 150 6.92 8.69 0.69
C ALA A 150 7.74 7.48 1.15
N GLY A 151 7.43 6.91 2.32
CA GLY A 151 8.02 5.66 2.82
C GLY A 151 7.79 4.47 1.89
N GLN A 152 6.55 4.23 1.47
CA GLN A 152 6.21 3.16 0.53
C GLN A 152 6.89 3.34 -0.83
N ILE A 153 6.90 4.55 -1.37
CA ILE A 153 7.57 4.88 -2.64
C ILE A 153 9.07 4.58 -2.54
N ARG A 154 9.72 4.93 -1.43
CA ARG A 154 11.13 4.57 -1.20
C ARG A 154 11.31 3.06 -1.07
N TYR A 155 10.42 2.40 -0.33
CA TYR A 155 10.46 0.96 -0.11
C TYR A 155 10.37 0.19 -1.43
N ILE A 156 9.34 0.45 -2.25
CA ILE A 156 9.15 -0.23 -3.53
C ILE A 156 10.22 0.11 -4.54
N ARG A 157 10.82 1.30 -4.47
CA ARG A 157 11.94 1.63 -5.36
C ARG A 157 13.16 0.76 -5.11
N ASN A 158 13.46 0.47 -3.85
CA ASN A 158 14.76 -0.06 -3.44
C ASN A 158 14.73 -1.51 -2.96
N THR A 159 13.57 -2.04 -2.59
CA THR A 159 13.48 -3.37 -1.97
C THR A 159 13.89 -4.48 -2.93
N THR A 160 14.70 -5.40 -2.46
CA THR A 160 15.01 -6.69 -3.11
C THR A 160 14.32 -7.84 -2.38
N GLU A 161 13.37 -7.54 -1.49
CA GLU A 161 12.66 -8.56 -0.71
C GLU A 161 11.54 -9.21 -1.54
N ASN A 162 11.08 -10.36 -1.07
CA ASN A 162 10.00 -11.11 -1.70
C ASN A 162 8.64 -10.71 -1.15
N LEU A 163 8.03 -9.66 -1.70
CA LEU A 163 6.71 -9.24 -1.25
C LEU A 163 5.61 -10.27 -1.56
N ARG A 164 5.81 -11.13 -2.56
CA ARG A 164 4.82 -12.12 -3.01
C ARG A 164 4.67 -13.29 -2.05
N ASN A 165 5.68 -13.60 -1.25
CA ASN A 165 5.65 -14.72 -0.30
C ASN A 165 5.46 -14.29 1.16
N HIS A 166 5.22 -12.99 1.42
CA HIS A 166 4.83 -12.50 2.73
C HIS A 166 3.34 -12.21 2.73
N ILE A 167 2.64 -12.75 3.72
CA ILE A 167 1.19 -12.91 3.66
C ILE A 167 0.50 -12.07 4.73
N VAL A 168 -0.60 -11.43 4.32
CA VAL A 168 -1.46 -10.59 5.16
C VAL A 168 -2.87 -11.14 5.08
N ARG A 169 -3.54 -11.23 6.23
CA ARG A 169 -4.97 -11.55 6.31
C ARG A 169 -5.76 -10.27 6.53
N LEU A 170 -6.73 -10.02 5.65
CA LEU A 170 -7.73 -8.95 5.74
C LEU A 170 -9.13 -9.59 5.81
N GLY A 171 -10.19 -8.79 5.98
CA GLY A 171 -11.56 -9.33 6.10
C GLY A 171 -12.06 -10.03 4.85
N MET A 172 -11.61 -9.58 3.67
CA MET A 172 -11.95 -10.20 2.40
C MET A 172 -11.20 -11.52 2.14
N GLY A 173 -10.22 -11.87 2.98
CA GLY A 173 -9.38 -13.06 2.84
C GLY A 173 -7.88 -12.76 2.89
N THR A 174 -7.11 -13.67 2.31
CA THR A 174 -5.65 -13.67 2.39
C THR A 174 -5.04 -13.08 1.11
N ILE A 175 -4.08 -12.18 1.27
CA ILE A 175 -3.35 -11.50 0.19
C ILE A 175 -1.84 -11.49 0.47
N ASP A 176 -1.04 -11.23 -0.56
CA ASP A 176 0.39 -10.99 -0.38
C ASP A 176 0.73 -9.51 -0.11
N CYS A 177 1.96 -9.23 0.36
CA CYS A 177 2.39 -7.86 0.70
C CYS A 177 2.47 -6.93 -0.52
N TYR A 178 2.63 -7.46 -1.74
CA TYR A 178 2.56 -6.64 -2.94
C TYR A 178 1.11 -6.24 -3.22
N GLN A 179 0.19 -7.18 -3.13
CA GLN A 179 -1.25 -6.93 -3.22
C GLN A 179 -1.75 -5.95 -2.16
N LEU A 180 -1.20 -5.98 -0.95
CA LEU A 180 -1.52 -4.98 0.07
C LEU A 180 -1.21 -3.56 -0.42
N LEU A 181 -0.06 -3.33 -1.08
CA LEU A 181 0.28 -2.03 -1.66
C LEU A 181 -0.64 -1.64 -2.82
N LEU A 182 -1.13 -2.61 -3.59
CA LEU A 182 -2.14 -2.37 -4.64
C LEU A 182 -3.43 -1.81 -4.04
N ILE A 183 -3.88 -2.40 -2.92
CA ILE A 183 -5.06 -1.92 -2.19
C ILE A 183 -4.83 -0.49 -1.69
N MET A 184 -3.65 -0.15 -1.17
CA MET A 184 -3.37 1.16 -0.58
C MET A 184 -3.54 2.31 -1.58
N PHE A 185 -2.97 2.20 -2.79
CA PHE A 185 -3.20 3.24 -3.80
C PHE A 185 -4.62 3.20 -4.38
N SER A 186 -5.23 2.03 -4.51
CA SER A 186 -6.59 1.89 -5.05
C SER A 186 -7.63 2.52 -4.12
N HIS A 187 -7.47 2.32 -2.81
CA HIS A 187 -8.27 2.97 -1.78
C HIS A 187 -8.07 4.50 -1.80
N SER A 188 -6.84 4.98 -2.01
CA SER A 188 -6.59 6.42 -2.20
C SER A 188 -7.34 6.97 -3.42
N ASN A 189 -7.35 6.25 -4.54
CA ASN A 189 -8.07 6.63 -5.75
C ASN A 189 -9.59 6.65 -5.54
N TYR A 190 -10.13 5.69 -4.79
CA TYR A 190 -11.55 5.66 -4.43
C TYR A 190 -11.96 6.91 -3.64
N HIS A 191 -11.23 7.26 -2.57
CA HIS A 191 -11.53 8.47 -1.78
C HIS A 191 -11.30 9.75 -2.57
N LEU A 192 -10.31 9.77 -3.47
CA LEU A 192 -10.08 10.89 -4.37
C LEU A 192 -11.26 11.12 -5.32
N GLN A 193 -11.90 10.05 -5.80
CA GLN A 193 -13.13 10.16 -6.60
C GLN A 193 -14.25 10.80 -5.79
N GLN A 194 -14.48 10.34 -4.56
CA GLN A 194 -15.51 10.90 -3.67
C GLN A 194 -15.26 12.39 -3.37
N ILE A 195 -14.00 12.76 -3.12
CA ILE A 195 -13.61 14.17 -2.92
C ILE A 195 -13.94 15.00 -4.17
N ARG A 196 -13.64 14.49 -5.37
CA ARG A 196 -13.95 15.18 -6.64
C ARG A 196 -15.46 15.34 -6.85
N GLU A 197 -16.26 14.33 -6.49
CA GLU A 197 -17.72 14.38 -6.55
C GLU A 197 -18.26 15.49 -5.63
N ILE A 198 -17.80 15.56 -4.38
CA ILE A 198 -18.17 16.63 -3.43
C ILE A 198 -17.77 18.01 -3.98
N MET A 199 -16.56 18.16 -4.50
CA MET A 199 -16.08 19.43 -5.09
C MET A 199 -16.85 19.85 -6.35
N SER A 200 -17.50 18.91 -7.03
CA SER A 200 -18.32 19.18 -8.21
C SER A 200 -19.78 19.53 -7.88
N ASN A 201 -20.17 19.45 -6.61
CA ASN A 201 -21.51 19.80 -6.17
C ASN A 201 -21.79 21.29 -6.41
N ALA A 202 -23.00 21.62 -6.88
CA ALA A 202 -23.40 22.99 -7.18
C ALA A 202 -23.41 23.92 -5.96
N GLU A 203 -23.59 23.38 -4.76
CA GLU A 203 -23.58 24.11 -3.49
C GLU A 203 -22.18 24.16 -2.85
N PHE A 204 -21.17 23.59 -3.51
CA PHE A 204 -19.81 23.58 -2.98
C PHE A 204 -19.30 25.03 -2.82
N PRO A 205 -18.77 25.42 -1.63
CA PRO A 205 -18.39 26.80 -1.39
C PRO A 205 -17.34 27.29 -2.39
N HIS A 206 -17.62 28.44 -3.01
CA HIS A 206 -16.65 29.15 -3.82
C HIS A 206 -15.84 30.13 -2.96
N SER A 207 -14.61 30.39 -3.39
CA SER A 207 -13.71 31.36 -2.75
C SER A 207 -14.17 32.80 -3.01
#